data_AF-A0A1B7VSN1-F1
#
_entry.id   AF-A0A1B7VSN1-F1
#
_cell.length_a   1.000
_cell.length_b   1.000
_cell.length_c   1.000
_cell.angle_alpha   90.00
_cell.angle_beta   90.00
_cell.angle_gamma   90.00
#
_symmetry.space_group_name_H-M   'P 1'
#
loop_
_entity.id
_entity.type
_entity.pdbx_description
1 polymer ?
#
loop_
_entity_poly.entity_id
_entity_poly.type
_entity_poly.pdbx_seq_one_letter_code
_entity_poly.pdbx_strand_id
1 'polypeptide(L)'
;MKEIETGNVTRYCKPRDLQDGIVQNSAFEKREKDTFLSVHLLEFFQKETELENVLQIKAYMEAGNFNLKPNGCFAVVNIQQSKEYITEKESLEISYREEELPHCGIYYDAYDYVIAELLAQCVQNNYLIKDITDSKNGN
;
A
#
# COMPACT_ATOMS: atom_id res chain seq x y z
N MET A 1 13.41 14.36 2.63
CA MET A 1 12.81 13.18 1.96
C MET A 1 12.69 13.50 0.49
N LYS A 2 12.98 12.53 -0.38
CA LYS A 2 12.89 12.70 -1.83
C LYS A 2 11.50 12.27 -2.31
N GLU A 3 10.90 13.03 -3.21
CA GLU A 3 9.62 12.67 -3.83
C GLU A 3 9.80 11.51 -4.82
N ILE A 4 8.82 10.61 -4.84
CA ILE A 4 8.72 9.47 -5.74
C ILE A 4 7.58 9.77 -6.71
N GLU A 5 7.90 9.93 -7.99
CA GLU A 5 6.93 10.34 -9.00
C GLU A 5 6.23 9.16 -9.69
N THR A 6 6.89 8.00 -9.76
CA THR A 6 6.43 6.85 -10.55
C THR A 6 6.75 5.54 -9.84
N GLY A 7 6.09 4.46 -10.28
CA GLY A 7 6.19 3.13 -9.68
C GLY A 7 4.92 2.75 -8.94
N ASN A 8 4.98 1.64 -8.22
CA ASN A 8 3.89 1.16 -7.41
C ASN A 8 4.31 1.14 -5.94
N VAL A 9 3.35 1.43 -5.07
CA VAL A 9 3.51 1.17 -3.65
C VAL A 9 2.58 0.06 -3.23
N THR A 10 2.96 -0.60 -2.15
CA THR A 10 2.07 -1.54 -1.47
C THR A 10 1.84 -1.17 -0.02
N ARG A 11 0.62 -1.44 0.44
CA ARG A 11 0.21 -1.27 1.83
C ARG A 11 -0.35 -2.57 2.37
N TYR A 12 0.12 -2.95 3.56
CA TYR A 12 -0.52 -4.03 4.30
C TYR A 12 -1.85 -3.54 4.90
N CYS A 13 -2.94 -4.22 4.56
CA CYS A 13 -4.29 -3.99 5.04
C CYS A 13 -4.67 -5.10 6.03
N LYS A 14 -5.18 -4.74 7.20
CA LYS A 14 -5.60 -5.74 8.20
C LYS A 14 -6.91 -6.37 7.77
N PRO A 15 -7.27 -7.57 8.30
CA PRO A 15 -8.53 -8.23 7.97
C PRO A 15 -9.77 -7.34 8.19
N ARG A 16 -9.75 -6.48 9.21
CA ARG A 16 -10.85 -5.56 9.53
C ARG A 16 -11.02 -4.43 8.51
N ASP A 17 -9.98 -4.18 7.70
CA ASP A 17 -9.96 -3.15 6.67
C ASP A 17 -10.39 -3.73 5.30
N LEU A 18 -10.90 -4.97 5.30
CA LEU A 18 -11.37 -5.71 4.13
C LEU A 18 -12.85 -6.05 4.30
N GLN A 19 -13.59 -6.01 3.20
CA GLN A 19 -14.95 -6.52 3.10
C GLN A 19 -15.00 -7.48 1.90
N ASP A 20 -15.32 -8.75 2.14
CA ASP A 20 -15.33 -9.80 1.09
C ASP A 20 -14.02 -9.89 0.28
N GLY A 21 -12.88 -9.62 0.92
CA GLY A 21 -11.55 -9.60 0.29
C GLY A 21 -11.21 -8.29 -0.43
N ILE A 22 -12.14 -7.35 -0.50
CA ILE A 22 -11.98 -6.04 -1.14
C ILE A 22 -11.49 -5.02 -0.10
N VAL A 23 -10.44 -4.28 -0.45
CA VAL A 23 -9.84 -3.25 0.40
C VAL A 23 -10.81 -2.08 0.57
N GLN A 24 -11.04 -1.69 1.82
CA GLN A 24 -11.91 -0.56 2.16
C GLN A 24 -11.08 0.71 2.43
N ASN A 25 -11.74 1.87 2.40
CA ASN A 25 -11.14 3.17 2.71
C ASN A 25 -10.45 3.19 4.08
N SER A 26 -10.98 2.48 5.08
CA SER A 26 -10.39 2.38 6.42
C SER A 26 -8.95 1.84 6.42
N ALA A 27 -8.54 1.15 5.35
CA ALA A 27 -7.15 0.73 5.16
C ALA A 27 -6.22 1.92 4.95
N PHE A 28 -6.69 3.00 4.32
CA PHE A 28 -5.91 4.17 3.90
C PHE A 28 -6.09 5.41 4.79
N GLU A 29 -6.87 5.32 5.86
CA GLU A 29 -6.96 6.39 6.85
C GLU A 29 -5.64 6.55 7.63
N LYS A 30 -5.18 7.78 7.81
CA LYS A 30 -4.08 8.09 8.74
C LYS A 30 -4.62 8.06 10.16
N ARG A 31 -3.80 7.60 11.09
CA ARG A 31 -4.08 7.82 12.51
C ARG A 31 -3.83 9.28 12.81
N GLU A 32 -4.57 9.84 13.78
CA GLU A 32 -4.43 11.26 14.19
C GLU A 32 -2.98 11.68 14.51
N LYS A 33 -2.15 10.74 14.97
CA LYS A 33 -0.74 10.98 15.33
C LYS A 33 0.26 10.74 14.19
N ASP A 34 -0.18 10.15 13.08
CA ASP A 34 0.70 9.78 11.98
C ASP A 34 0.79 10.99 11.02
N THR A 35 2.01 11.43 10.72
CA THR A 35 2.24 12.55 9.80
C THR A 35 2.00 12.17 8.33
N PHE A 36 2.03 10.87 8.03
CA PHE A 36 1.85 10.32 6.69
C PHE A 36 1.25 8.92 6.73
N LEU A 37 0.70 8.48 5.61
CA LEU A 37 0.23 7.10 5.44
C LEU A 37 1.41 6.20 5.05
N SER A 38 1.76 5.23 5.90
CA SER A 38 2.86 4.30 5.63
C SER A 38 2.54 3.34 4.47
N VAL A 39 3.44 3.27 3.49
CA VAL A 39 3.42 2.34 2.37
C VAL A 39 4.84 1.85 2.08
N HIS A 40 5.02 0.90 1.17
CA HIS A 40 6.35 0.48 0.75
C HIS A 40 6.49 0.53 -0.76
N LEU A 41 7.61 1.04 -1.26
CA LEU A 41 7.92 1.04 -2.69
C LEU A 41 8.11 -0.39 -3.17
N LEU A 42 7.26 -0.81 -4.12
CA LEU A 42 7.17 -2.20 -4.53
C LEU A 42 8.39 -2.61 -5.35
N GLU A 43 8.84 -1.77 -6.28
CA GLU A 43 9.96 -2.06 -7.18
C GLU A 43 11.34 -2.00 -6.52
N PHE A 44 11.43 -1.69 -5.22
CA PHE A 44 12.71 -1.57 -4.50
C PHE A 44 13.60 -2.83 -4.63
N PHE A 45 13.00 -4.02 -4.56
CA PHE A 45 13.71 -5.29 -4.64
C PHE A 45 13.95 -5.79 -6.08
N GLN A 46 13.46 -5.06 -7.09
CA GLN A 46 13.69 -5.31 -8.51
C GLN A 46 13.43 -6.77 -8.93
N LYS A 47 12.32 -7.36 -8.47
CA LYS A 47 11.89 -8.69 -8.92
C LYS A 47 11.17 -8.60 -10.27
N GLU A 48 11.17 -9.72 -10.99
CA GLU A 48 10.62 -9.82 -12.34
C GLU A 48 9.11 -9.61 -12.33
N THR A 49 8.41 -10.14 -11.33
CA THR A 49 6.96 -10.02 -11.21
C THR A 49 6.53 -9.15 -10.02
N GLU A 50 5.33 -8.57 -10.12
CA GLU A 50 4.70 -7.82 -9.03
C GLU A 50 4.54 -8.68 -7.76
N LEU A 51 4.07 -9.92 -7.93
CA LEU A 51 3.91 -10.88 -6.83
C LEU A 51 5.23 -11.18 -6.10
N GLU A 52 6.33 -11.36 -6.83
CA GLU A 52 7.63 -11.58 -6.19
C GLU A 52 8.10 -10.37 -5.40
N ASN A 53 7.86 -9.15 -5.90
CA ASN A 53 8.13 -7.93 -5.14
C ASN A 53 7.26 -7.86 -3.87
N VAL A 54 5.97 -8.19 -3.95
CA VAL A 54 5.09 -8.28 -2.77
C VAL A 54 5.63 -9.29 -1.76
N LEU A 55 6.11 -10.45 -2.20
CA LEU A 55 6.72 -11.46 -1.33
C LEU A 55 8.00 -10.96 -0.66
N GLN A 56 8.80 -10.11 -1.32
CA GLN A 56 9.97 -9.48 -0.69
C GLN A 56 9.56 -8.43 0.36
N ILE A 57 8.54 -7.61 0.08
CA ILE A 57 8.00 -6.65 1.05
C ILE A 57 7.43 -7.39 2.26
N LYS A 58 6.70 -8.50 2.04
CA LYS A 58 6.24 -9.39 3.11
C LYS A 58 7.39 -9.86 3.99
N ALA A 59 8.45 -10.41 3.39
CA ALA A 59 9.62 -10.90 4.11
C ALA A 59 10.35 -9.78 4.88
N TYR A 60 10.47 -8.59 4.28
CA TYR A 60 11.02 -7.40 4.91
C TYR A 60 10.24 -7.00 6.17
N MET A 61 8.91 -6.91 6.07
CA MET A 61 8.05 -6.57 7.21
C MET A 61 8.14 -7.61 8.33
N GLU A 62 8.14 -8.91 7.99
CA GLU A 62 8.27 -9.99 8.95
C GLU A 62 9.64 -9.99 9.65
N ALA A 63 10.73 -9.72 8.92
CA ALA A 63 12.06 -9.53 9.50
C ALA A 63 12.12 -8.33 10.46
N GLY A 64 11.30 -7.31 10.22
CA GLY A 64 11.06 -6.18 11.13
C GLY A 64 10.15 -6.49 12.32
N ASN A 65 9.85 -7.77 12.58
CA ASN A 65 8.91 -8.24 13.62
C ASN A 65 7.47 -7.75 13.46
N PHE A 66 7.07 -7.36 12.24
CA PHE A 66 5.70 -6.96 11.99
C PHE A 66 4.79 -8.20 11.88
N ASN A 67 3.68 -8.21 12.62
CA ASN A 67 2.74 -9.33 12.64
C ASN A 67 1.68 -9.21 11.53
N LEU A 68 1.94 -9.87 10.40
CA LEU A 68 1.02 -9.99 9.29
C LEU A 68 -0.05 -11.05 9.59
N LYS A 69 -1.33 -10.68 9.45
CA LYS A 69 -2.44 -11.59 9.72
C LYS A 69 -2.77 -12.40 8.46
N PRO A 70 -3.05 -13.72 8.56
CA PRO A 70 -3.34 -14.57 7.39
C PRO A 70 -4.47 -14.07 6.49
N ASN A 71 -5.49 -13.45 7.09
CA ASN A 71 -6.65 -12.89 6.37
C ASN A 71 -6.47 -11.40 5.98
N GLY A 72 -5.27 -10.84 6.15
CA GLY A 72 -4.94 -9.52 5.62
C GLY A 72 -4.46 -9.61 4.17
N CYS A 73 -4.19 -8.47 3.56
CA CYS A 73 -3.66 -8.43 2.20
C CYS A 73 -2.61 -7.33 2.02
N PHE A 74 -1.90 -7.41 0.90
CA PHE A 74 -1.13 -6.31 0.34
C PHE A 74 -1.94 -5.66 -0.79
N ALA A 75 -2.34 -4.40 -0.60
CA ALA A 75 -2.98 -3.59 -1.63
C ALA A 75 -1.91 -2.87 -2.46
N VAL A 76 -1.98 -2.96 -3.78
CA VAL A 76 -1.04 -2.28 -4.70
C VAL A 76 -1.71 -1.07 -5.32
N VAL A 77 -1.02 0.07 -5.28
CA VAL A 77 -1.46 1.35 -5.84
C VAL A 77 -0.34 1.92 -6.71
N ASN A 78 -0.70 2.35 -7.91
CA ASN A 78 0.23 3.07 -8.78
C ASN A 78 0.35 4.54 -8.37
N ILE A 79 1.58 5.02 -8.22
CA ILE A 79 1.87 6.38 -7.70
C ILE A 79 1.30 7.44 -8.63
N GLN A 80 1.64 7.38 -9.92
CA GLN A 80 1.24 8.41 -10.88
C GLN A 80 -0.28 8.42 -11.07
N GLN A 81 -0.88 7.25 -11.30
CA GLN A 81 -2.33 7.16 -11.52
C GLN A 81 -3.14 7.62 -10.32
N SER A 82 -2.70 7.31 -9.10
CA SER A 82 -3.42 7.76 -7.90
C SER A 82 -3.30 9.27 -7.68
N LYS A 83 -2.14 9.89 -7.95
CA LYS A 83 -1.98 11.35 -7.95
C LYS A 83 -2.96 11.99 -8.93
N GLU A 84 -2.95 11.54 -10.18
CA GLU A 84 -3.82 12.04 -11.26
C GLU A 84 -5.31 11.87 -10.89
N TYR A 85 -5.71 10.68 -10.44
CA TYR A 85 -7.10 10.39 -10.08
C TYR A 85 -7.62 11.29 -8.95
N ILE A 86 -6.83 11.48 -7.88
CA ILE A 86 -7.24 12.30 -6.74
C ILE A 86 -7.36 13.78 -7.14
N THR A 87 -6.42 14.27 -7.94
CA THR A 87 -6.47 15.64 -8.46
C THR A 87 -7.66 15.85 -9.39
N GLU A 88 -7.97 14.91 -10.28
CA GLU A 88 -9.12 15.00 -11.18
C GLU A 88 -10.46 14.95 -10.45
N LYS A 89 -10.58 14.13 -9.40
CA LYS A 89 -11.84 13.93 -8.68
C LYS A 89 -12.16 15.05 -7.71
N GLU A 90 -11.18 15.48 -6.92
CA GLU A 90 -11.42 16.40 -5.80
C GLU A 90 -10.52 17.64 -5.84
N SER A 91 -9.69 17.81 -6.87
CA SER A 91 -8.68 18.88 -6.93
C SER A 91 -7.75 18.88 -5.71
N LEU A 92 -7.51 17.69 -5.14
CA LEU A 92 -6.59 17.47 -4.03
C LEU A 92 -5.24 16.99 -4.55
N GLU A 93 -4.19 17.28 -3.80
CA GLU A 93 -2.83 16.85 -4.09
C GLU A 93 -2.32 15.90 -2.99
N ILE A 94 -1.67 14.83 -3.42
CA ILE A 94 -0.91 13.93 -2.54
C ILE A 94 0.52 13.81 -3.05
N SER A 95 1.48 13.56 -2.16
CA SER A 95 2.86 13.27 -2.55
C SER A 95 3.36 11.98 -1.92
N TYR A 96 4.14 11.21 -2.67
CA TYR A 96 4.79 9.99 -2.22
C TYR A 96 6.25 10.31 -1.93
N ARG A 97 6.76 9.94 -0.75
CA ARG A 97 8.13 10.30 -0.36
C ARG A 97 8.88 9.11 0.21
N GLU A 98 10.17 9.06 -0.11
CA GLU A 98 11.12 8.11 0.49
C GLU A 98 11.26 8.40 1.99
N GLU A 99 11.05 7.38 2.82
CA GLU A 99 11.42 7.37 4.23
C GLU A 99 12.73 6.57 4.38
N GLU A 100 12.67 5.37 4.96
CA GLU A 100 13.75 4.39 4.97
C GLU A 100 13.42 3.26 3.99
N LEU A 101 13.82 3.40 2.73
CA LEU A 101 13.48 2.45 1.67
C LEU A 101 13.70 0.99 2.13
N PRO A 102 12.75 0.08 1.88
CA PRO A 102 11.58 0.25 1.02
C PRO A 102 10.40 1.01 1.64
N HIS A 103 10.46 1.42 2.91
CA HIS A 103 9.38 2.20 3.55
C HIS A 103 9.28 3.60 2.95
N CYS A 104 8.04 4.02 2.70
CA CYS A 104 7.67 5.30 2.11
C CYS A 104 6.43 5.87 2.82
N GLY A 105 6.15 7.15 2.56
CA GLY A 105 4.96 7.83 3.07
C GLY A 105 4.13 8.48 1.98
N ILE A 106 2.80 8.41 2.12
CA ILE A 106 1.88 9.27 1.39
C ILE A 106 1.52 10.48 2.27
N TYR A 107 1.78 11.66 1.75
CA TYR A 107 1.60 12.94 2.43
C TYR A 107 0.49 13.76 1.79
N TYR A 108 -0.33 14.37 2.65
CA TYR A 108 -1.43 15.26 2.29
C TYR A 108 -1.91 16.03 3.52
N ASP A 109 -2.39 17.26 3.31
CA ASP A 109 -2.58 18.24 4.38
C ASP A 109 -3.99 18.21 5.00
N ALA A 110 -4.99 17.70 4.30
CA ALA A 110 -6.38 17.69 4.76
C ALA A 110 -7.20 16.54 4.16
N TYR A 111 -8.45 16.39 4.63
CA TYR A 111 -9.46 15.47 4.08
C TYR A 111 -9.06 14.00 4.08
N ASP A 112 -8.54 13.51 5.22
CA ASP A 112 -8.06 12.14 5.35
C ASP A 112 -9.08 11.09 4.88
N TYR A 113 -10.33 11.24 5.29
CA TYR A 113 -11.40 10.33 4.89
C TYR A 113 -11.62 10.30 3.36
N VAL A 114 -11.63 11.47 2.71
CA VAL A 114 -11.84 11.59 1.25
C VAL A 114 -10.64 10.99 0.50
N ILE A 115 -9.42 11.30 0.92
CA ILE A 115 -8.21 10.75 0.30
C ILE A 115 -8.14 9.24 0.51
N ALA A 116 -8.50 8.75 1.69
CA ALA A 116 -8.55 7.32 1.99
C ALA A 116 -9.55 6.58 1.09
N GLU A 117 -10.72 7.18 0.86
CA GLU A 117 -11.73 6.64 -0.06
C GLU A 117 -11.22 6.59 -1.51
N LEU A 118 -10.62 7.68 -1.99
CA LEU A 118 -10.06 7.74 -3.34
C LEU A 118 -8.88 6.77 -3.52
N LEU A 119 -8.01 6.63 -2.53
CA LEU A 119 -6.89 5.68 -2.56
C LEU A 119 -7.38 4.24 -2.60
N ALA A 120 -8.45 3.90 -1.86
CA ALA A 120 -9.04 2.56 -1.93
C ALA A 120 -9.58 2.25 -3.33
N GLN A 121 -10.13 3.25 -4.03
CA GLN A 121 -10.55 3.11 -5.43
C GLN A 121 -9.38 2.98 -6.41
N CYS A 122 -8.18 3.43 -6.03
CA CYS A 122 -6.95 3.29 -6.83
C CYS A 122 -6.25 1.94 -6.67
N VAL A 123 -6.78 1.03 -5.85
CA VAL A 123 -6.18 -0.30 -5.66
C VAL A 123 -6.30 -1.10 -6.96
N GLN A 124 -5.17 -1.43 -7.56
CA GLN A 124 -5.10 -2.18 -8.82
C GLN A 124 -5.16 -3.69 -8.58
N ASN A 125 -4.39 -4.16 -7.60
CA ASN A 125 -4.30 -5.57 -7.21
C ASN A 125 -4.32 -5.71 -5.68
N ASN A 126 -4.87 -6.83 -5.21
CA ASN A 126 -4.87 -7.21 -3.80
C ASN A 126 -4.32 -8.64 -3.63
N TYR A 127 -3.27 -8.79 -2.82
CA TYR A 127 -2.65 -10.08 -2.55
C TYR A 127 -2.99 -10.53 -1.13
N LEU A 128 -3.97 -11.44 -1.01
CA LEU A 128 -4.31 -12.04 0.29
C LEU A 128 -3.14 -12.86 0.81
N ILE A 129 -2.78 -12.66 2.08
CA ILE A 129 -1.59 -13.29 2.68
C ILE A 129 -1.69 -14.81 2.64
N LYS A 130 -2.85 -15.38 2.95
CA LYS A 130 -3.09 -16.82 2.85
C LYS A 130 -2.76 -17.37 1.45
N ASP A 131 -3.22 -16.70 0.39
CA ASP A 131 -3.09 -17.21 -0.98
C ASP A 131 -1.62 -17.17 -1.46
N ILE A 132 -0.89 -16.12 -1.10
CA ILE A 132 0.54 -15.98 -1.45
C ILE A 132 1.48 -16.77 -0.52
N THR A 133 0.99 -17.26 0.63
CA THR A 133 1.76 -18.11 1.54
C THR A 133 1.59 -19.58 1.18
N ASP A 134 0.37 -20.01 0.86
CA ASP A 134 0.05 -21.40 0.52
C ASP A 134 0.66 -21.83 -0.82
N SER A 135 0.94 -20.86 -1.70
CA SER A 135 1.65 -21.05 -2.98
C SER A 135 3.06 -21.66 -2.83
N LYS A 136 3.64 -21.70 -1.62
CA LYS A 136 4.95 -22.34 -1.35
C LYS A 136 4.86 -23.83 -0.96
N ASN A 137 3.68 -24.37 -0.71
CA ASN A 137 3.49 -25.74 -0.20
C ASN A 137 3.03 -26.75 -1.27
N GLY A 138 3.00 -26.36 -2.55
CA GLY A 138 2.66 -27.23 -3.67
C GLY A 138 3.86 -27.51 -4.56
N ASN A 139 4.79 -28.34 -4.08
CA ASN A 139 5.76 -29.10 -4.89
C ASN A 139 6.22 -30.34 -4.10
#